data_AF-A0A317YDK7-F1
#
_entry.id   AF-A0A317YDK7-F1
#
_cell.length_a   1.000
_cell.length_b   1.000
_cell.length_c   1.000
_cell.angle_alpha   90.00
_cell.angle_beta   90.00
_cell.angle_gamma   90.00
#
_symmetry.space_group_name_H-M   'P 1'
#
loop_
_entity.id
_entity.type
_entity.pdbx_description
1 polymer ?
#
loop_
_entity_poly.entity_id
_entity_poly.type
_entity_poly.pdbx_seq_one_letter_code
_entity_poly.pdbx_strand_id
1 'polypeptide(L)'
;MMAVRGGEAVSVALLFSLVFFCARFLLDLLVYKPLAVYLFNTKASKLMSDEARQAKIVKFSESIWKLTYYASVQAWVLMIIKQEPWSLDMVQYFDGWPNQPIV
;
A
#
# COMPACT_ATOMS: atom_id res chain seq x y z
N MET A 1 5.91 -7.37 34.71
CA MET A 1 6.29 -6.32 33.73
C MET A 1 6.04 -6.68 32.26
N MET A 2 5.29 -7.75 31.94
CA MET A 2 4.90 -8.11 30.56
C MET A 2 3.48 -7.66 30.17
N ALA A 3 2.55 -7.55 31.14
CA ALA A 3 1.16 -7.17 30.89
C ALA A 3 1.00 -5.72 30.40
N VAL A 4 1.85 -4.79 30.87
CA VAL A 4 1.85 -3.38 30.42
C VAL A 4 2.24 -3.29 28.94
N ARG A 5 3.21 -4.11 28.48
CA ARG A 5 3.59 -4.20 27.06
C ARG A 5 2.48 -4.76 26.16
N GLY A 6 1.65 -5.66 26.69
CA GLY A 6 0.50 -6.20 25.98
C GLY A 6 -0.58 -5.14 25.73
N GLY A 7 -0.87 -4.29 26.72
CA GLY A 7 -1.82 -3.19 26.58
C GLY A 7 -1.40 -2.18 25.52
N GLU A 8 -0.13 -1.78 25.50
CA GLU A 8 0.43 -0.87 24.49
C GLU A 8 0.36 -1.47 23.07
N ALA A 9 0.71 -2.74 22.91
CA ALA A 9 0.66 -3.41 21.61
C ALA A 9 -0.78 -3.52 21.07
N VAL A 10 -1.75 -3.81 21.95
CA VAL A 10 -3.17 -3.83 21.59
C VAL A 10 -3.66 -2.44 21.19
N SER A 11 -3.29 -1.39 21.94
CA SER A 11 -3.61 -0.01 21.61
C SER A 11 -3.04 0.42 20.25
N VAL A 12 -1.79 0.07 19.97
CA VAL A 12 -1.15 0.35 18.67
C VAL A 12 -1.86 -0.39 17.53
N ALA A 13 -2.23 -1.66 17.72
CA ALA A 13 -2.97 -2.42 16.72
C ALA A 13 -4.36 -1.84 16.45
N LEU A 14 -5.07 -1.38 17.48
CA LEU A 14 -6.37 -0.73 17.35
C LEU A 14 -6.26 0.62 16.63
N LEU A 15 -5.29 1.44 16.99
CA LEU A 15 -4.99 2.70 16.31
C LEU A 15 -4.65 2.45 14.84
N PHE A 16 -3.79 1.46 14.56
CA PHE A 16 -3.43 1.10 13.20
C PHE A 16 -4.66 0.66 12.37
N SER A 17 -5.53 -0.17 12.94
CA SER A 17 -6.76 -0.61 12.30
C SER A 17 -7.71 0.55 12.00
N LEU A 18 -7.91 1.46 12.97
CA LEU A 18 -8.75 2.65 12.80
C LEU A 18 -8.18 3.60 11.74
N VAL A 19 -6.87 3.88 11.81
CA VAL A 19 -6.19 4.73 10.83
C VAL A 19 -6.27 4.11 9.44
N PHE A 20 -6.09 2.79 9.31
CA PHE A 20 -6.20 2.11 8.03
C PHE A 20 -7.60 2.18 7.44
N PHE A 21 -8.63 2.01 8.28
CA PHE A 21 -10.03 2.17 7.86
C PHE A 21 -10.35 3.61 7.45
N CYS A 22 -9.90 4.60 8.23
CA CYS A 22 -10.03 6.01 7.89
C CYS A 22 -9.28 6.36 6.60
N ALA A 23 -8.07 5.86 6.42
CA ALA A 23 -7.27 6.06 5.21
C ALA A 23 -7.98 5.48 3.99
N ARG A 24 -8.54 4.26 4.09
CA ARG A 24 -9.37 3.65 3.04
C ARG A 24 -10.50 4.58 2.65
N PHE A 25 -11.24 5.09 3.64
CA PHE A 25 -12.42 5.92 3.42
C PHE A 25 -12.05 7.28 2.80
N LEU A 26 -11.02 7.95 3.33
CA LEU A 26 -10.54 9.24 2.83
C LEU A 26 -9.99 9.12 1.40
N LEU A 27 -9.20 8.08 1.11
CA LEU A 27 -8.68 7.85 -0.24
C LEU A 27 -9.80 7.52 -1.23
N ASP A 28 -10.81 6.74 -0.82
CA ASP A 28 -11.96 6.45 -1.67
C ASP A 28 -12.74 7.72 -2.03
N LEU A 29 -12.98 8.57 -1.03
CA LEU A 29 -13.77 9.80 -1.19
C LEU A 29 -13.02 10.89 -1.95
N LEU A 30 -11.74 11.12 -1.63
CA LEU A 30 -10.96 12.26 -2.14
C LEU A 30 -10.19 11.95 -3.42
N VAL A 31 -9.76 10.69 -3.61
CA VAL A 31 -8.83 10.33 -4.67
C VAL A 31 -9.52 9.39 -5.65
N TYR A 32 -9.99 8.23 -5.21
CA TYR A 32 -10.42 7.17 -6.13
C TYR A 32 -11.72 7.49 -6.86
N LYS A 33 -12.76 7.95 -6.15
CA LYS A 33 -14.02 8.35 -6.80
C LYS A 33 -13.83 9.52 -7.76
N PRO A 34 -13.15 10.63 -7.39
CA PRO A 34 -12.88 11.72 -8.33
C PRO A 34 -12.02 11.30 -9.52
N LEU A 35 -10.98 10.49 -9.32
CA LEU A 35 -10.16 9.95 -10.40
C LEU A 35 -10.97 9.07 -11.35
N ALA A 36 -11.84 8.21 -10.81
CA ALA A 36 -12.72 7.36 -11.61
C ALA A 36 -13.69 8.21 -12.45
N VAL A 37 -14.35 9.20 -11.84
CA VAL A 37 -15.25 10.12 -12.56
C VAL A 37 -14.50 10.87 -13.64
N TYR A 38 -13.31 11.39 -13.34
CA TYR A 38 -12.46 12.09 -14.30
C TYR A 38 -12.09 11.19 -15.49
N LEU A 39 -11.60 9.98 -15.22
CA LEU A 39 -11.21 9.00 -16.24
C LEU A 39 -12.40 8.60 -17.12
N PHE A 40 -13.55 8.36 -16.49
CA PHE A 40 -14.81 8.00 -17.15
C PHE A 40 -15.66 9.22 -17.52
N ASN A 41 -15.12 10.43 -17.67
CA ASN A 41 -15.83 11.58 -18.26
C ASN A 41 -15.52 11.75 -19.78
N THR A 42 -14.81 10.80 -20.37
CA THR A 42 -14.44 10.82 -21.80
C THR A 42 -15.67 10.60 -22.69
N LYS A 43 -15.71 11.17 -23.91
CA LYS A 43 -16.85 11.05 -24.85
C LYS A 43 -17.39 9.62 -25.05
N ALA A 44 -16.53 8.60 -24.94
CA ALA A 44 -16.89 7.18 -25.00
C ALA A 44 -17.71 6.67 -23.80
N SER A 45 -17.53 7.24 -22.61
CA SER A 45 -18.32 6.86 -21.43
C SER A 45 -19.71 7.49 -21.42
N LYS A 46 -19.89 8.62 -22.12
CA LYS A 46 -21.19 9.31 -22.25
C LYS A 46 -22.20 8.52 -23.11
N LEU A 47 -21.69 7.57 -23.91
CA LEU A 47 -22.47 6.60 -24.68
C LEU A 47 -22.89 5.38 -23.85
N MET A 48 -22.38 5.24 -22.63
CA MET A 48 -22.59 4.09 -21.76
C MET A 48 -23.71 4.37 -20.76
N SER A 49 -24.52 3.35 -20.41
CA SER A 49 -25.61 3.53 -19.45
C SER A 49 -25.07 3.94 -18.07
N ASP A 50 -25.89 4.66 -17.30
CA ASP A 50 -25.48 5.17 -15.99
C ASP A 50 -25.14 4.03 -15.02
N GLU A 51 -25.86 2.91 -15.05
CA GLU A 51 -25.54 1.75 -14.21
C GLU A 51 -24.19 1.15 -14.57
N ALA A 52 -23.89 1.03 -15.87
CA ALA A 52 -22.66 0.43 -16.34
C ALA A 52 -21.44 1.33 -16.05
N ARG A 53 -21.64 2.66 -16.05
CA ARG A 53 -20.65 3.65 -15.61
C ARG A 53 -20.38 3.55 -14.11
N GLN A 54 -21.42 3.47 -13.27
CA GLN A 54 -21.26 3.30 -11.82
C GLN A 54 -20.57 1.98 -11.46
N ALA A 55 -20.93 0.88 -12.12
CA ALA A 55 -20.28 -0.41 -11.92
C ALA A 55 -18.78 -0.37 -12.26
N LYS A 56 -18.38 0.35 -13.31
CA LYS A 56 -16.97 0.56 -13.65
C LYS A 56 -16.24 1.43 -12.62
N ILE A 57 -16.88 2.48 -12.12
CA ILE A 57 -16.31 3.35 -11.08
C ILE A 57 -16.02 2.55 -9.80
N VAL A 58 -16.99 1.75 -9.33
CA VAL A 58 -16.81 0.91 -8.14
C VAL A 58 -15.67 -0.09 -8.33
N LYS A 59 -15.64 -0.81 -9.46
CA LYS A 59 -14.57 -1.76 -9.78
C LYS A 59 -13.19 -1.09 -9.87
N PHE A 60 -13.12 0.10 -10.48
CA PHE A 60 -11.89 0.88 -10.54
C PHE A 60 -11.43 1.29 -9.15
N SER A 61 -12.33 1.78 -8.29
CA SER A 61 -12.04 2.17 -6.90
C SER A 61 -11.50 1.01 -6.07
N GLU A 62 -12.08 -0.19 -6.24
CA GLU A 62 -11.57 -1.40 -5.58
C GLU A 62 -10.18 -1.81 -6.08
N SER A 63 -9.95 -1.72 -7.40
CA SER A 63 -8.67 -2.07 -8.02
C SER A 63 -7.55 -1.11 -7.61
N ILE A 64 -7.81 0.20 -7.63
CA ILE A 64 -6.80 1.21 -7.30
C ILE A 64 -6.44 1.19 -5.81
N TRP A 65 -7.38 0.85 -4.93
CA TRP A 65 -7.07 0.60 -3.52
C TRP A 65 -6.09 -0.56 -3.35
N LYS A 66 -6.34 -1.69 -4.03
CA LYS A 66 -5.43 -2.85 -4.02
C LYS A 66 -4.05 -2.45 -4.53
N LEU A 67 -3.98 -1.72 -5.65
CA LEU A 67 -2.72 -1.21 -6.20
C LEU A 67 -1.98 -0.33 -5.18
N THR A 68 -2.68 0.61 -4.54
CA THR A 68 -2.10 1.52 -3.55
C THR A 68 -1.55 0.75 -2.35
N TYR A 69 -2.27 -0.26 -1.87
CA TYR A 69 -1.83 -1.14 -0.80
C TYR A 69 -0.53 -1.87 -1.16
N TYR A 70 -0.52 -2.59 -2.30
CA TYR A 70 0.67 -3.33 -2.72
C TYR A 70 1.86 -2.42 -3.01
N ALA A 71 1.63 -1.25 -3.61
CA ALA A 71 2.68 -0.28 -3.90
C ALA A 71 3.27 0.32 -2.61
N SER A 72 2.43 0.61 -1.61
CA SER A 72 2.87 1.14 -0.31
C SER A 72 3.72 0.11 0.45
N VAL A 73 3.29 -1.16 0.47
CA VAL A 73 4.07 -2.25 1.09
C VAL A 73 5.41 -2.43 0.36
N GLN A 74 5.42 -2.44 -0.97
CA GLN A 74 6.67 -2.53 -1.74
C GLN A 74 7.58 -1.35 -1.49
N ALA A 75 7.05 -0.12 -1.46
CA ALA A 75 7.83 1.08 -1.16
C ALA A 75 8.43 1.02 0.26
N TRP A 76 7.68 0.52 1.24
CA TRP A 76 8.16 0.36 2.61
C TRP A 76 9.27 -0.69 2.70
N VAL A 77 9.09 -1.85 2.05
CA VAL A 77 10.13 -2.89 1.96
C VAL A 77 11.39 -2.35 1.29
N LEU A 78 11.25 -1.63 0.17
CA LEU A 78 12.38 -1.01 -0.51
C LEU A 78 13.08 0.02 0.38
N MET A 79 12.34 0.78 1.18
CA MET A 79 12.92 1.76 2.11
C MET A 79 13.74 1.09 3.22
N ILE A 80 13.26 -0.04 3.78
CA ILE A 80 14.00 -0.84 4.75
C ILE A 80 15.27 -1.40 4.11
N ILE A 81 15.12 -2.01 2.94
CA ILE A 81 16.25 -2.61 2.21
C ILE A 81 17.32 -1.54 1.93
N LYS A 82 16.94 -0.33 1.48
CA LYS A 82 17.89 0.75 1.19
C LYS A 82 18.69 1.25 2.41
N GLN A 83 18.20 1.05 3.63
CA GLN A 83 18.95 1.40 4.84
C GLN A 83 20.08 0.42 5.11
N GLU A 84 19.96 -0.80 4.59
CA GLU A 84 20.94 -1.85 4.79
C GLU A 84 22.11 -1.74 3.80
N PRO A 85 23.37 -1.70 4.26
CA PRO A 85 24.55 -1.52 3.42
C PRO A 85 24.70 -2.60 2.34
N TRP A 86 24.37 -3.84 2.69
CA TRP A 86 24.43 -5.02 1.83
C TRP A 86 23.40 -5.04 0.70
N SER A 87 22.40 -4.15 0.73
CA SER A 87 21.38 -4.06 -0.33
C SER A 87 21.87 -3.39 -1.60
N LEU A 88 22.88 -2.52 -1.46
CA LEU A 88 23.46 -1.72 -2.54
C LEU A 88 24.85 -2.21 -2.92
N ASP A 89 25.55 -2.86 -1.99
CA ASP A 89 26.88 -3.41 -2.19
C ASP A 89 26.87 -4.95 -2.01
N MET A 90 27.01 -5.66 -3.12
CA MET A 90 27.09 -7.12 -3.16
C MET A 90 28.30 -7.65 -2.39
N VAL A 91 29.37 -6.86 -2.22
CA VAL A 91 30.56 -7.27 -1.46
C VAL A 91 30.23 -7.32 0.02
N GLN A 92 29.51 -6.30 0.52
CA GLN A 92 29.06 -6.24 1.92
C GLN A 92 27.97 -7.25 2.26
N TYR A 93 27.23 -7.75 1.26
CA TYR A 93 26.28 -8.85 1.44
C TYR A 93 26.94 -10.14 1.93
N PHE A 94 28.19 -10.38 1.54
CA PHE A 94 28.94 -11.56 1.95
C PHE A 94 29.86 -11.31 3.16
N ASP A 95 30.11 -10.05 3.52
CA ASP A 95 31.12 -9.65 4.52
C ASP A 95 30.68 -9.82 6.00
N GLY A 96 29.65 -10.62 6.24
CA GLY A 96 29.12 -10.91 7.58
C GLY A 96 28.61 -12.35 7.76
N TRP A 97 28.73 -13.20 6.74
CA TRP A 97 28.25 -14.58 6.79
C TRP A 97 29.37 -15.54 7.16
N PRO A 98 29.29 -16.27 8.30
CA PRO A 98 30.34 -17.20 8.67
C PRO A 98 30.38 -18.37 7.67
N ASN A 99 31.58 -18.65 7.13
CA ASN A 99 31.94 -19.82 6.31
C ASN A 99 31.66 -19.78 4.79
N GLN A 100 31.71 -18.62 4.13
CA GLN A 100 31.69 -18.60 2.66
C GLN A 100 33.12 -18.68 2.08
N PRO A 101 33.40 -19.63 1.16
CA PRO A 101 34.66 -19.63 0.44
C PRO A 101 34.70 -18.42 -0.51
N ILE A 102 35.69 -17.56 -0.30
CA ILE A 102 36.10 -16.52 -1.23
C ILE A 102 36.64 -17.24 -2.48
N VAL A 103 35.93 -17.11 -3.60
CA VAL A 103 36.36 -17.60 -4.92
C VAL A 103 36.92 -16.44 -5.72
#